data_AF-A0A645BZJ6-F1
#
_entry.id   AF-A0A645BZJ6-F1
#
_cell.length_a   1.000
_cell.length_b   1.000
_cell.length_c   1.000
_cell.angle_alpha   90.00
_cell.angle_beta   90.00
_cell.angle_gamma   90.00
#
_symmetry.space_group_name_H-M   'P 1'
#
loop_
_entity.id
_entity.type
_entity.pdbx_description
1 polymer ?
#
loop_
_entity_poly.entity_id
_entity_poly.type
_entity_poly.pdbx_seq_one_letter_code
_entity_poly.pdbx_strand_id
1 'polypeptide(L)'
;MRDALGAVLDDIRQQQRHGAWLDPERVAIVGYSQGGLNALFLADMEMRNPYLGIDRYLAIDPPVDLMKALAKLDDYYRSLDDMGVDKALAVVAMNAGNYLYTSPTPAELHRRGEDGSTLPAETPGGGNEKVRVDQVPVERQAAQMLIGYSFKRTLEDMLICMHHRHPVNGIATPYRWGDRQALYDELAAWSFQRYCTEVLLPYYSERRGKPVTLEELNAGAGLRAIESTLRHHPRIRVIHTADDFLLDREDREYLRRVLGDRLTVFENGGHLGNLYREEVQNRVVEYFKAP
;
A
#
# COMPACT_ATOMS: atom_id res chain seq x y z
N MET A 1 -0.58 -7.39 -15.61
CA MET A 1 -1.79 -6.84 -14.96
C MET A 1 -2.84 -6.45 -16.00
N ARG A 2 -2.55 -5.52 -16.91
CA ARG A 2 -3.50 -5.08 -17.96
C ARG A 2 -4.09 -6.23 -18.77
N ASP A 3 -3.26 -7.15 -19.26
CA ASP A 3 -3.73 -8.30 -20.05
C ASP A 3 -4.60 -9.27 -19.23
N ALA A 4 -4.27 -9.45 -17.95
CA ALA A 4 -5.08 -10.27 -17.05
C ALA A 4 -6.46 -9.65 -16.79
N LEU A 5 -6.51 -8.32 -16.59
CA LEU A 5 -7.79 -7.59 -16.50
C LEU A 5 -8.57 -7.68 -17.81
N GLY A 6 -7.88 -7.61 -18.95
CA GLY A 6 -8.46 -7.81 -20.28
C GLY A 6 -9.14 -9.16 -20.40
N ALA A 7 -8.43 -10.23 -20.04
CA ALA A 7 -8.97 -11.59 -20.07
C ALA A 7 -10.23 -11.73 -19.19
N VAL A 8 -10.23 -11.15 -17.98
CA VAL A 8 -11.40 -11.15 -17.09
C VAL A 8 -12.57 -10.39 -17.71
N LEU A 9 -12.34 -9.20 -18.26
CA LEU A 9 -13.40 -8.40 -18.88
C LEU A 9 -13.93 -9.05 -20.16
N ASP A 10 -13.06 -9.68 -20.95
CA ASP A 10 -13.44 -10.38 -22.16
C ASP A 10 -14.25 -11.65 -21.84
N ASP A 11 -13.96 -12.34 -20.74
CA ASP A 11 -14.79 -13.45 -20.23
C ASP A 11 -16.18 -12.95 -19.79
N ILE A 12 -16.25 -11.87 -19.00
CA ILE A 12 -17.54 -11.25 -18.60
C ILE A 12 -18.37 -10.87 -19.84
N ARG A 13 -17.74 -10.23 -20.83
CA ARG A 13 -18.39 -9.84 -22.10
C ARG A 13 -18.87 -11.05 -22.92
N GLN A 14 -18.14 -12.16 -22.87
CA GLN A 14 -18.56 -13.40 -23.53
C GLN A 14 -19.77 -14.02 -22.83
N GLN A 15 -19.77 -14.07 -21.50
CA GLN A 15 -20.90 -14.60 -20.72
C GLN A 15 -22.21 -13.82 -20.97
N GLN A 16 -22.16 -12.50 -21.12
CA GLN A 16 -23.31 -11.67 -21.50
C GLN A 16 -23.98 -12.15 -22.81
N ARG A 17 -23.18 -12.51 -23.82
CA ARG A 17 -23.69 -12.99 -25.12
C ARG A 17 -24.46 -14.32 -25.01
N HIS A 18 -24.29 -15.03 -23.91
CA HIS A 18 -24.95 -16.30 -23.61
C HIS A 18 -26.08 -16.17 -22.57
N GLY A 19 -26.55 -14.95 -22.27
CA GLY A 19 -27.68 -14.72 -21.36
C GLY A 19 -27.32 -14.78 -19.88
N ALA A 20 -26.08 -14.45 -19.53
CA ALA A 20 -25.63 -14.36 -18.13
C ALA A 20 -26.29 -13.21 -17.35
N TRP A 21 -26.27 -13.34 -16.03
CA TRP A 21 -26.93 -12.46 -15.05
C TRP A 21 -26.13 -11.18 -14.70
N LEU A 22 -24.94 -10.99 -15.29
CA LEU A 22 -24.07 -9.84 -15.04
C LEU A 22 -24.00 -8.96 -16.28
N ASP A 23 -24.47 -7.71 -16.16
CA ASP A 23 -24.35 -6.67 -17.18
C ASP A 23 -23.76 -5.38 -16.57
N PRO A 24 -22.43 -5.29 -16.39
CA PRO A 24 -21.82 -4.14 -15.75
C PRO A 24 -21.95 -2.89 -16.63
N GLU A 25 -22.68 -1.88 -16.13
CA GLU A 25 -22.81 -0.58 -16.79
C GLU A 25 -21.49 0.21 -16.89
N ARG A 26 -20.58 -0.02 -15.92
CA ARG A 26 -19.31 0.70 -15.79
C ARG A 26 -18.20 -0.20 -15.25
N VAL A 27 -16.98 0.06 -15.68
CA VAL A 27 -15.76 -0.58 -15.15
C VAL A 27 -14.92 0.47 -14.45
N ALA A 28 -14.66 0.28 -13.16
CA ALA A 28 -13.78 1.14 -12.38
C ALA A 28 -12.60 0.36 -11.80
N ILE A 29 -11.44 1.02 -11.73
CA ILE A 29 -10.25 0.48 -11.07
C ILE A 29 -9.99 1.25 -9.80
N VAL A 30 -9.85 0.50 -8.71
CA VAL A 30 -9.47 1.02 -7.40
C VAL A 30 -8.19 0.35 -6.98
N GLY A 31 -7.21 1.15 -6.60
CA GLY A 31 -5.96 0.68 -6.05
C GLY A 31 -5.61 1.43 -4.77
N TYR A 32 -5.07 0.72 -3.79
CA TYR A 32 -4.56 1.30 -2.55
C TYR A 32 -3.06 1.03 -2.42
N SER A 33 -2.30 1.96 -1.83
CA SER A 33 -0.83 1.88 -1.71
C SER A 33 -0.17 1.59 -3.07
N GLN A 34 0.68 0.56 -3.16
CA GLN A 34 1.29 0.11 -4.41
C GLN A 34 0.25 -0.28 -5.48
N GLY A 35 -0.93 -0.77 -5.08
CA GLY A 35 -2.06 -0.97 -5.98
C GLY A 35 -2.57 0.35 -6.58
N GLY A 36 -2.55 1.44 -5.81
CA GLY A 36 -2.89 2.79 -6.26
C GLY A 36 -1.91 3.29 -7.32
N LEU A 37 -0.61 3.09 -7.10
CA LEU A 37 0.42 3.34 -8.11
C LEU A 37 0.13 2.56 -9.40
N ASN A 38 -0.13 1.25 -9.30
CA ASN A 38 -0.43 0.40 -10.44
C ASN A 38 -1.70 0.85 -11.19
N ALA A 39 -2.75 1.29 -10.48
CA ALA A 39 -3.96 1.83 -11.08
C ALA A 39 -3.69 3.09 -11.91
N LEU A 40 -2.77 3.95 -11.46
CA LEU A 40 -2.38 5.16 -12.18
C LEU A 40 -1.50 4.86 -13.40
N PHE A 41 -0.59 3.89 -13.31
CA PHE A 41 0.14 3.38 -14.48
C PHE A 41 -0.81 2.72 -15.48
N LEU A 42 -1.83 2.00 -15.03
CA LEU A 42 -2.85 1.46 -15.92
C LEU A 42 -3.63 2.57 -16.65
N ALA A 43 -3.94 3.67 -15.97
CA ALA A 43 -4.54 4.84 -16.61
C ALA A 43 -3.64 5.43 -17.70
N ASP A 44 -2.33 5.50 -17.47
CA ASP A 44 -1.36 5.94 -18.48
C ASP A 44 -1.31 5.00 -19.69
N MET A 45 -1.35 3.68 -19.47
CA MET A 45 -1.41 2.69 -20.55
C MET A 45 -2.71 2.83 -21.38
N GLU A 46 -3.86 2.99 -20.72
CA GLU A 46 -5.16 3.12 -21.38
C GLU A 46 -5.32 4.46 -22.10
N MET A 47 -4.70 5.54 -21.60
CA MET A 47 -4.69 6.83 -22.30
C MET A 47 -3.93 6.75 -23.63
N ARG A 48 -2.86 5.97 -23.69
CA ARG A 48 -2.03 5.80 -24.90
C ARG A 48 -2.64 4.83 -25.91
N ASN A 49 -3.25 3.76 -25.42
CA ASN A 49 -3.87 2.73 -26.25
C ASN A 49 -5.08 2.18 -25.50
N PRO A 50 -6.31 2.66 -25.72
CA PRO A 50 -7.48 2.18 -24.99
C PRO A 50 -7.82 0.70 -25.29
N TYR A 51 -8.12 -0.11 -24.26
CA TYR A 51 -8.50 -1.53 -24.42
C TYR A 51 -9.56 -1.99 -23.42
N LEU A 52 -9.38 -1.65 -22.15
CA LEU A 52 -10.21 -2.15 -21.05
C LEU A 52 -11.54 -1.40 -20.94
N GLY A 53 -11.59 -0.15 -21.39
CA GLY A 53 -12.81 0.67 -21.33
C GLY A 53 -13.14 1.13 -19.91
N ILE A 54 -12.12 1.58 -19.16
CA ILE A 54 -12.26 1.97 -17.75
C ILE A 54 -12.86 3.38 -17.62
N ASP A 55 -13.91 3.51 -16.82
CA ASP A 55 -14.65 4.75 -16.57
C ASP A 55 -14.04 5.62 -15.48
N ARG A 56 -13.37 5.01 -14.50
CA ARG A 56 -12.84 5.67 -13.31
C ARG A 56 -11.57 4.99 -12.80
N TYR A 57 -10.61 5.80 -12.36
CA TYR A 57 -9.42 5.35 -11.64
C TYR A 57 -9.38 6.05 -10.30
N LEU A 58 -9.43 5.27 -9.22
CA LEU A 58 -9.25 5.76 -7.86
C LEU A 58 -7.96 5.16 -7.29
N ALA A 59 -7.02 6.02 -6.90
CA ALA A 59 -5.84 5.63 -6.14
C ALA A 59 -5.94 6.15 -4.71
N ILE A 60 -5.69 5.29 -3.72
CA ILE A 60 -5.70 5.65 -2.30
C ILE A 60 -4.29 5.49 -1.75
N ASP A 61 -3.73 6.55 -1.19
CA ASP A 61 -2.36 6.66 -0.69
C ASP A 61 -1.31 6.05 -1.66
N PRO A 62 -1.29 6.39 -2.96
CA PRO A 62 -0.28 5.86 -3.86
C PRO A 62 1.12 6.40 -3.51
N PRO A 63 2.17 5.56 -3.40
CA PRO A 63 3.52 6.06 -3.22
C PRO A 63 3.96 6.88 -4.44
N VAL A 64 4.66 7.99 -4.20
CA VAL A 64 5.12 8.89 -5.27
C VAL A 64 6.50 8.50 -5.78
N ASP A 65 7.40 8.17 -4.86
CA ASP A 65 8.79 7.77 -5.10
C ASP A 65 9.08 6.46 -4.38
N LEU A 66 9.38 5.41 -5.14
CA LEU A 66 9.55 4.07 -4.58
C LEU A 66 10.87 3.92 -3.84
N MET A 67 11.93 4.59 -4.29
CA MET A 67 13.22 4.52 -3.58
C MET A 67 13.16 5.24 -2.24
N LYS A 68 12.49 6.40 -2.16
CA LYS A 68 12.23 7.07 -0.87
C LYS A 68 11.37 6.20 0.05
N ALA A 69 10.34 5.55 -0.49
CA ALA A 69 9.47 4.66 0.27
C ALA A 69 10.23 3.44 0.84
N LEU A 70 11.06 2.78 0.02
CA LEU A 70 11.88 1.64 0.46
C LEU A 70 12.92 2.06 1.51
N ALA A 71 13.57 3.21 1.32
CA ALA A 71 14.51 3.75 2.31
C ALA A 71 13.82 4.01 3.67
N LYS A 72 12.57 4.49 3.64
CA LYS A 72 11.77 4.70 4.86
C LYS A 72 11.48 3.38 5.60
N LEU A 73 11.22 2.30 4.87
CA LEU A 73 11.01 0.97 5.46
C LEU A 73 12.30 0.42 6.08
N ASP A 74 13.44 0.60 5.41
CA ASP A 74 14.76 0.25 5.95
C ASP A 74 15.08 1.07 7.22
N ASP A 75 14.74 2.37 7.26
CA ASP A 75 14.87 3.22 8.45
C ASP A 75 14.02 2.70 9.63
N TYR A 76 12.78 2.33 9.35
CA TYR A 76 11.86 1.81 10.37
C TYR A 76 12.36 0.50 10.96
N TYR A 77 12.88 -0.40 10.13
CA TYR A 77 13.47 -1.63 10.63
C TYR A 77 14.73 -1.35 11.48
N ARG A 78 15.65 -0.49 11.01
CA ARG A 78 16.85 -0.15 11.79
C ARG A 78 16.54 0.47 13.16
N SER A 79 15.47 1.25 13.25
CA SER A 79 15.04 1.83 14.52
C SER A 79 14.63 0.78 15.57
N LEU A 80 14.25 -0.44 15.16
CA LEU A 80 14.03 -1.58 16.06
C LEU A 80 15.35 -2.10 16.63
N ASP A 81 16.34 -2.30 15.77
CA ASP A 81 17.64 -2.87 16.14
C ASP A 81 18.33 -1.98 17.18
N ASP A 82 18.25 -0.65 17.00
CA ASP A 82 18.78 0.33 17.95
C ASP A 82 18.06 0.31 19.32
N MET A 83 16.80 -0.11 19.36
CA MET A 83 15.96 -0.10 20.56
C MET A 83 16.19 -1.31 21.47
N GLY A 84 16.63 -2.44 20.90
CA GLY A 84 16.79 -3.72 21.58
C GLY A 84 15.47 -4.51 21.74
N VAL A 85 15.59 -5.84 21.72
CA VAL A 85 14.46 -6.79 21.64
C VAL A 85 13.48 -6.65 22.79
N ASP A 86 13.95 -6.46 24.04
CA ASP A 86 13.07 -6.37 25.21
C ASP A 86 12.13 -5.17 25.16
N LYS A 87 12.66 -4.02 24.74
CA LYS A 87 11.88 -2.79 24.61
C LYS A 87 10.95 -2.86 23.40
N ALA A 88 11.40 -3.48 22.30
CA ALA A 88 10.53 -3.75 21.16
C ALA A 88 9.36 -4.67 21.51
N LEU A 89 9.59 -5.73 22.29
CA LEU A 89 8.54 -6.63 22.76
C LEU A 89 7.53 -5.92 23.64
N ALA A 90 7.98 -5.08 24.58
CA ALA A 90 7.10 -4.30 25.43
C ALA A 90 6.20 -3.37 24.61
N VAL A 91 6.76 -2.69 23.61
CA VAL A 91 6.02 -1.84 22.67
C VAL A 91 4.97 -2.67 21.94
N VAL A 92 5.32 -3.79 21.30
CA VAL A 92 4.35 -4.62 20.57
C VAL A 92 3.23 -5.13 21.49
N ALA A 93 3.58 -5.63 22.68
CA ALA A 93 2.62 -6.17 23.64
C ALA A 93 1.61 -5.12 24.13
N MET A 94 2.07 -3.91 24.47
CA MET A 94 1.19 -2.82 24.90
C MET A 94 0.24 -2.38 23.79
N ASN A 95 0.73 -2.30 22.55
CA ASN A 95 -0.08 -1.86 21.41
C ASN A 95 -1.11 -2.92 21.00
N ALA A 96 -0.77 -4.21 21.05
CA ALA A 96 -1.74 -5.30 20.88
C ALA A 96 -2.81 -5.28 21.99
N GLY A 97 -2.40 -5.06 23.24
CA GLY A 97 -3.32 -4.89 24.37
C GLY A 97 -4.28 -3.72 24.18
N ASN A 98 -3.76 -2.55 23.80
CA ASN A 98 -4.57 -1.36 23.52
C ASN A 98 -5.56 -1.60 22.37
N TYR A 99 -5.11 -2.23 21.28
CA TYR A 99 -5.98 -2.56 20.16
C TYR A 99 -7.10 -3.51 20.59
N LEU A 100 -6.78 -4.60 21.31
CA LEU A 100 -7.78 -5.55 21.80
C LEU A 100 -8.77 -4.90 22.79
N TYR A 101 -8.28 -4.02 23.66
CA TYR A 101 -9.09 -3.32 24.64
C TYR A 101 -10.05 -2.30 24.00
N THR A 102 -9.61 -1.64 22.92
CA THR A 102 -10.40 -0.60 22.22
C THR A 102 -11.22 -1.13 21.05
N SER A 103 -10.99 -2.38 20.63
CA SER A 103 -11.72 -2.99 19.52
C SER A 103 -13.18 -3.19 19.93
N PRO A 104 -14.13 -2.61 19.20
CA PRO A 104 -15.54 -2.82 19.50
C PRO A 104 -15.95 -4.27 19.21
N THR A 105 -16.81 -4.80 20.07
CA THR A 105 -17.39 -6.13 19.91
C THR A 105 -18.33 -6.18 18.69
N PRO A 106 -18.60 -7.37 18.13
CA PRO A 106 -19.59 -7.52 17.07
C PRO A 106 -20.98 -6.96 17.44
N ALA A 107 -21.36 -7.04 18.72
CA ALA A 107 -22.60 -6.48 19.23
C ALA A 107 -22.61 -4.94 19.21
N GLU A 108 -21.47 -4.30 19.48
CA GLU A 108 -21.32 -2.83 19.46
C GLU A 108 -21.28 -2.29 18.03
N LEU A 109 -20.67 -3.02 17.08
CA LEU A 109 -20.64 -2.67 15.66
C LEU A 109 -22.02 -2.72 14.99
N HIS A 110 -22.94 -3.55 15.50
CA HIS A 110 -24.29 -3.73 14.94
C HIS A 110 -25.36 -3.01 15.77
N ARG A 111 -24.96 -2.15 16.71
CA ARG A 111 -25.91 -1.45 17.57
C ARG A 111 -26.77 -0.50 16.72
N ARG A 112 -28.09 -0.60 16.89
CA ARG A 112 -29.07 0.21 16.16
C ARG A 112 -29.77 1.17 17.11
N GLY A 113 -29.99 2.40 16.66
CA GLY A 113 -30.85 3.37 17.31
C GLY A 113 -32.32 2.98 17.16
N GLU A 114 -33.19 3.61 17.96
CA GLU A 114 -34.64 3.42 17.87
C GLU A 114 -35.20 3.81 16.48
N ASP A 115 -34.50 4.66 15.75
CA ASP A 115 -34.80 5.09 14.37
C ASP A 115 -34.23 4.13 13.29
N GLY A 116 -33.57 3.05 13.69
CA GLY A 116 -32.93 2.09 12.79
C GLY A 116 -31.56 2.52 12.25
N SER A 117 -31.06 3.70 12.62
CA SER A 117 -29.71 4.15 12.29
C SER A 117 -28.65 3.29 12.99
N THR A 118 -27.50 3.07 12.34
CA THR A 118 -26.35 2.45 12.99
C THR A 118 -25.74 3.43 13.98
N LEU A 119 -25.66 3.03 15.24
CA LEU A 119 -25.02 3.83 16.28
C LEU A 119 -23.50 3.63 16.21
N PRO A 120 -22.70 4.66 16.55
CA PRO A 120 -21.25 4.50 16.68
C PRO A 120 -20.93 3.43 17.72
N ALA A 121 -19.92 2.61 17.43
CA ALA A 121 -19.41 1.66 18.41
C ALA A 121 -18.86 2.42 19.62
N GLU A 122 -19.25 2.01 20.83
CA GLU A 122 -18.73 2.59 22.08
C GLU A 122 -17.63 1.69 22.60
N THR A 123 -16.55 2.27 23.09
CA THR A 123 -15.43 1.56 23.70
C THR A 123 -15.74 1.16 25.14
N PRO A 124 -15.19 0.05 25.65
CA PRO A 124 -15.19 -0.25 27.07
C PRO A 124 -14.32 0.78 27.82
N GLY A 125 -14.92 1.84 28.34
CA GLY A 125 -14.25 2.86 29.14
C GLY A 125 -14.60 2.72 30.62
N GLY A 126 -13.65 2.25 31.44
CA GLY A 126 -13.73 2.46 32.88
C GLY A 126 -13.50 3.94 33.19
N GLY A 127 -14.57 4.67 33.52
CA GLY A 127 -14.52 6.08 33.93
C GLY A 127 -15.01 7.06 32.86
N ASN A 128 -15.56 8.19 33.32
CA ASN A 128 -16.47 9.12 32.64
C ASN A 128 -15.99 9.85 31.36
N GLU A 129 -14.91 9.42 30.69
CA GLU A 129 -14.50 10.01 29.40
C GLU A 129 -14.71 9.03 28.24
N LYS A 130 -15.71 9.37 27.41
CA LYS A 130 -16.00 8.72 26.15
C LYS A 130 -14.84 9.00 25.17
N VAL A 131 -13.85 8.12 25.10
CA VAL A 131 -12.79 8.24 24.11
C VAL A 131 -13.31 7.71 22.78
N ARG A 132 -13.68 8.62 21.87
CA ARG A 132 -13.85 8.28 20.46
C ARG A 132 -12.55 7.64 19.96
N VAL A 133 -12.62 6.40 19.49
CA VAL A 133 -11.49 5.74 18.82
C VAL A 133 -11.41 6.29 17.40
N ASP A 134 -11.13 7.58 17.27
CA ASP A 134 -10.88 8.23 15.97
C ASP A 134 -9.47 7.86 15.44
N GLN A 135 -8.66 7.19 16.27
CA GLN A 135 -7.35 6.64 15.95
C GLN A 135 -7.19 5.27 16.59
N VAL A 136 -6.61 4.32 15.85
CA VAL A 136 -6.13 3.06 16.42
C VAL A 136 -5.14 3.44 17.54
N PRO A 137 -5.27 2.92 18.78
CA PRO A 137 -4.46 3.36 19.93
C PRO A 137 -3.06 2.73 19.88
N VAL A 138 -2.39 2.91 18.75
CA VAL A 138 -1.04 2.46 18.50
C VAL A 138 -0.14 3.68 18.50
N GLU A 139 0.87 3.68 19.37
CA GLU A 139 1.83 4.78 19.43
C GLU A 139 2.62 4.85 18.11
N ARG A 140 2.90 6.06 17.62
CA ARG A 140 3.55 6.24 16.31
C ARG A 140 4.83 5.43 16.17
N GLN A 141 5.69 5.44 17.19
CA GLN A 141 6.93 4.68 17.19
C GLN A 141 6.67 3.17 17.07
N ALA A 142 5.66 2.66 17.78
CA ALA A 142 5.24 1.26 17.71
C ALA A 142 4.73 0.87 16.31
N ALA A 143 3.93 1.73 15.68
CA ALA A 143 3.45 1.51 14.33
C ALA A 143 4.61 1.44 13.31
N GLN A 144 5.56 2.38 13.39
CA GLN A 144 6.74 2.40 12.51
C GLN A 144 7.54 1.11 12.63
N MET A 145 7.79 0.69 13.87
CA MET A 145 8.46 -0.56 14.22
C MET A 145 7.76 -1.78 13.63
N LEU A 146 6.46 -1.93 13.87
CA LEU A 146 5.67 -3.05 13.34
C LEU A 146 5.66 -3.09 11.80
N ILE A 147 5.56 -1.93 11.16
CA ILE A 147 5.65 -1.80 9.69
C ILE A 147 7.03 -2.25 9.21
N GLY A 148 8.11 -1.70 9.78
CA GLY A 148 9.48 -2.04 9.41
C GLY A 148 9.76 -3.54 9.56
N TYR A 149 9.35 -4.13 10.70
CA TYR A 149 9.48 -5.57 10.95
C TYR A 149 8.70 -6.41 9.92
N SER A 150 7.43 -6.08 9.68
CA SER A 150 6.58 -6.83 8.74
C SER A 150 7.17 -6.83 7.33
N PHE A 151 7.57 -5.67 6.82
CA PHE A 151 8.16 -5.56 5.49
C PHE A 151 9.52 -6.24 5.40
N LYS A 152 10.33 -6.18 6.47
CA LYS A 152 11.58 -6.93 6.56
C LYS A 152 11.37 -8.43 6.46
N ARG A 153 10.38 -9.00 7.16
CA ARG A 153 10.04 -10.43 7.04
C ARG A 153 9.64 -10.79 5.61
N THR A 154 8.83 -9.95 4.96
CA THR A 154 8.44 -10.14 3.55
C THR A 154 9.65 -10.11 2.60
N LEU A 155 10.60 -9.19 2.81
CA LEU A 155 11.84 -9.15 2.03
C LEU A 155 12.65 -10.45 2.18
N GLU A 156 12.82 -10.93 3.40
CA GLU A 156 13.54 -12.18 3.66
C GLU A 156 12.85 -13.38 3.02
N ASP A 157 11.53 -13.51 3.17
CA ASP A 157 10.75 -14.58 2.53
C ASP A 157 10.87 -14.55 1.01
N MET A 158 10.84 -13.36 0.40
CA MET A 158 11.08 -13.18 -1.03
C MET A 158 12.48 -13.66 -1.42
N LEU A 159 13.52 -13.23 -0.70
CA LEU A 159 14.90 -13.61 -0.96
C LEU A 159 15.11 -15.13 -0.81
N ILE A 160 14.49 -15.75 0.20
CA ILE A 160 14.50 -17.21 0.39
C ILE A 160 13.86 -17.91 -0.79
N CYS A 161 12.67 -17.48 -1.21
CA CYS A 161 11.98 -18.09 -2.34
C CYS A 161 12.78 -17.95 -3.64
N MET A 162 13.39 -16.78 -3.86
CA MET A 162 14.29 -16.55 -4.99
C MET A 162 15.50 -17.47 -4.93
N HIS A 163 16.21 -17.47 -3.80
CA HIS A 163 17.44 -18.24 -3.59
C HIS A 163 17.21 -19.76 -3.63
N HIS A 164 16.05 -20.23 -3.17
CA HIS A 164 15.63 -21.63 -3.28
C HIS A 164 15.50 -22.07 -4.75
N ARG A 165 15.01 -21.18 -5.62
CA ARG A 165 14.81 -21.48 -7.04
C ARG A 165 16.09 -21.31 -7.85
N HIS A 166 16.81 -20.22 -7.63
CA HIS A 166 18.09 -19.91 -8.26
C HIS A 166 18.98 -19.14 -7.28
N PRO A 167 20.27 -19.51 -7.12
CA PRO A 167 21.17 -18.79 -6.23
C PRO A 167 21.15 -17.29 -6.52
N VAL A 168 20.78 -16.51 -5.51
CA VAL A 168 20.80 -15.05 -5.56
C VAL A 168 22.22 -14.58 -5.25
N ASN A 169 22.77 -13.74 -6.13
CA ASN A 169 24.09 -13.15 -5.93
C ASN A 169 24.12 -12.35 -4.62
N GLY A 170 25.22 -12.47 -3.86
CA GLY A 170 25.37 -11.83 -2.56
C GLY A 170 24.81 -12.60 -1.36
N ILE A 171 24.08 -13.72 -1.60
CA ILE A 171 23.69 -14.68 -0.57
C ILE A 171 24.64 -15.88 -0.64
N ALA A 172 25.46 -16.07 0.39
CA ALA A 172 26.45 -17.14 0.46
C ALA A 172 25.88 -18.45 1.03
N THR A 173 24.95 -18.37 1.97
CA THR A 173 24.39 -19.54 2.63
C THR A 173 23.37 -20.24 1.72
N PRO A 174 23.58 -21.52 1.37
CA PRO A 174 22.63 -22.23 0.51
C PRO A 174 21.33 -22.52 1.25
N TYR A 175 20.22 -22.55 0.50
CA TYR A 175 18.94 -23.02 1.03
C TYR A 175 19.01 -24.51 1.44
N ARG A 176 18.56 -24.84 2.65
CA ARG A 176 18.35 -26.22 3.12
C ARG A 176 16.99 -26.36 3.78
N TRP A 177 16.25 -27.41 3.44
CA TRP A 177 14.85 -27.54 3.90
C TRP A 177 14.74 -27.80 5.41
N GLY A 178 15.68 -28.57 5.99
CA GLY A 178 15.64 -28.98 7.40
C GLY A 178 16.39 -28.08 8.38
N ASP A 179 17.21 -27.14 7.90
CA ASP A 179 17.93 -26.18 8.73
C ASP A 179 18.15 -24.89 7.94
N ARG A 180 17.48 -23.82 8.36
CA ARG A 180 17.55 -22.50 7.71
C ARG A 180 18.14 -21.43 8.62
N GLN A 181 18.62 -21.79 9.81
CA GLN A 181 19.02 -20.79 10.80
C GLN A 181 20.13 -19.89 10.25
N ALA A 182 21.20 -20.48 9.71
CA ALA A 182 22.30 -19.72 9.13
C ALA A 182 21.86 -18.83 7.94
N LEU A 183 20.88 -19.29 7.15
CA LEU A 183 20.34 -18.50 6.05
C LEU A 183 19.52 -17.33 6.59
N TYR A 184 18.70 -17.53 7.62
CA TYR A 184 17.95 -16.47 8.28
C TYR A 184 18.87 -15.43 8.92
N ASP A 185 19.95 -15.89 9.58
CA ASP A 185 20.93 -15.01 10.21
C ASP A 185 21.65 -14.14 9.17
N GLU A 186 22.03 -14.71 8.02
CA GLU A 186 22.59 -13.93 6.91
C GLU A 186 21.57 -12.93 6.33
N LEU A 187 20.33 -13.38 6.12
CA LEU A 187 19.27 -12.55 5.56
C LEU A 187 18.82 -11.42 6.48
N ALA A 188 19.02 -11.53 7.79
CA ALA A 188 18.73 -10.46 8.74
C ALA A 188 19.49 -9.16 8.39
N ALA A 189 20.69 -9.25 7.80
CA ALA A 189 21.45 -8.08 7.37
C ALA A 189 21.02 -7.46 6.03
N TRP A 190 20.05 -8.06 5.31
CA TRP A 190 19.59 -7.54 4.01
C TRP A 190 18.59 -6.39 4.15
N SER A 191 18.85 -5.28 3.45
CA SER A 191 17.92 -4.16 3.32
C SER A 191 17.24 -4.15 1.95
N PHE A 192 16.15 -3.40 1.79
CA PHE A 192 15.56 -3.17 0.47
C PHE A 192 16.55 -2.44 -0.43
N GLN A 193 17.32 -1.49 0.10
CA GLN A 193 18.40 -0.85 -0.65
C GLN A 193 19.40 -1.89 -1.21
N ARG A 194 19.84 -2.85 -0.38
CA ARG A 194 20.75 -3.91 -0.81
C ARG A 194 20.11 -4.80 -1.87
N TYR A 195 18.84 -5.18 -1.70
CA TYR A 195 18.09 -5.90 -2.73
C TYR A 195 18.05 -5.15 -4.07
N CYS A 196 17.77 -3.84 -4.03
CA CYS A 196 17.78 -3.02 -5.23
C CYS A 196 19.15 -3.00 -5.92
N THR A 197 20.25 -2.89 -5.16
CA THR A 197 21.60 -2.79 -5.73
C THR A 197 22.19 -4.14 -6.15
N GLU A 198 21.99 -5.20 -5.38
CA GLU A 198 22.63 -6.51 -5.60
C GLU A 198 21.79 -7.47 -6.44
N VAL A 199 20.47 -7.23 -6.54
CA VAL A 199 19.55 -8.10 -7.27
C VAL A 199 18.90 -7.37 -8.44
N LEU A 200 18.23 -6.24 -8.22
CA LEU A 200 17.49 -5.56 -9.30
C LEU A 200 18.42 -4.92 -10.34
N LEU A 201 19.46 -4.19 -9.92
CA LEU A 201 20.37 -3.53 -10.86
C LEU A 201 21.07 -4.51 -11.81
N PRO A 202 21.67 -5.63 -11.35
CA PRO A 202 22.28 -6.60 -12.25
C PRO A 202 21.27 -7.19 -13.23
N TYR A 203 20.08 -7.57 -12.73
CA TYR A 203 19.01 -8.14 -13.54
C TYR A 203 18.56 -7.20 -14.67
N TYR A 204 18.34 -5.91 -14.38
CA TYR A 204 17.96 -4.95 -15.41
C TYR A 204 19.11 -4.54 -16.31
N SER A 205 20.35 -4.56 -15.82
CA SER A 205 21.54 -4.26 -16.64
C SER A 205 21.77 -5.32 -17.70
N GLU A 206 21.65 -6.59 -17.32
CA GLU A 206 21.71 -7.71 -18.26
C GLU A 206 20.61 -7.62 -19.32
N ARG A 207 19.35 -7.42 -18.91
CA ARG A 207 18.21 -7.32 -19.83
C ARG A 207 18.26 -6.13 -20.79
N ARG A 208 18.87 -5.02 -20.37
CA ARG A 208 19.03 -3.83 -21.20
C ARG A 208 20.32 -3.85 -22.02
N GLY A 209 21.20 -4.83 -21.81
CA GLY A 209 22.51 -4.93 -22.46
C GLY A 209 23.44 -3.76 -22.12
N LYS A 210 23.16 -3.03 -21.03
CA LYS A 210 23.97 -1.88 -20.57
C LYS A 210 23.79 -1.67 -19.07
N PRO A 211 24.79 -1.08 -18.37
CA PRO A 211 24.62 -0.66 -16.98
C PRO A 211 23.41 0.25 -16.81
N VAL A 212 22.59 -0.01 -15.78
CA VAL A 212 21.45 0.82 -15.37
C VAL A 212 21.74 1.37 -13.97
N THR A 213 21.19 2.53 -13.63
CA THR A 213 21.28 3.10 -12.27
C THR A 213 19.96 2.99 -11.52
N LEU A 214 19.99 3.10 -10.18
CA LEU A 214 18.76 3.15 -9.38
C LEU A 214 17.93 4.38 -9.70
N GLU A 215 18.59 5.49 -10.01
CA GLU A 215 17.93 6.72 -10.44
C GLU A 215 17.13 6.50 -11.73
N GLU A 216 17.73 5.87 -12.74
CA GLU A 216 17.05 5.53 -13.99
C GLU A 216 15.86 4.58 -13.78
N LEU A 217 15.99 3.58 -12.90
CA LEU A 217 14.90 2.67 -12.57
C LEU A 217 13.76 3.39 -11.83
N ASN A 218 14.09 4.19 -10.82
CA ASN A 218 13.10 4.94 -10.04
C ASN A 218 12.36 5.97 -10.90
N ALA A 219 13.09 6.66 -11.78
CA ALA A 219 12.52 7.64 -12.71
C ALA A 219 11.46 7.04 -13.64
N GLY A 220 11.53 5.74 -13.93
CA GLY A 220 10.53 5.01 -14.71
C GLY A 220 9.43 4.32 -13.89
N ALA A 221 9.55 4.28 -12.55
CA ALA A 221 8.68 3.48 -11.69
C ALA A 221 7.80 4.33 -10.74
N GLY A 222 8.21 5.57 -10.42
CA GLY A 222 7.43 6.49 -9.60
C GLY A 222 6.36 7.27 -10.38
N LEU A 223 5.50 8.00 -9.67
CA LEU A 223 4.40 8.78 -10.28
C LEU A 223 4.89 9.91 -11.20
N ARG A 224 6.10 10.42 -10.96
CA ARG A 224 6.75 11.43 -11.83
C ARG A 224 6.93 10.91 -13.27
N ALA A 225 7.06 9.61 -13.47
CA ALA A 225 7.15 8.97 -14.80
C ALA A 225 5.89 9.17 -15.66
N ILE A 226 4.74 9.36 -15.01
CA ILE A 226 3.42 9.49 -15.65
C ILE A 226 2.79 10.85 -15.36
N GLU A 227 3.57 11.88 -15.01
CA GLU A 227 3.05 13.22 -14.66
C GLU A 227 2.10 13.77 -15.72
N SER A 228 2.39 13.59 -17.01
CA SER A 228 1.52 14.08 -18.09
C SER A 228 0.12 13.46 -18.01
N THR A 229 0.03 12.15 -17.83
CA THR A 229 -1.26 11.45 -17.66
C THR A 229 -1.94 11.92 -16.38
N LEU A 230 -1.21 11.99 -15.28
CA LEU A 230 -1.76 12.46 -14.01
C LEU A 230 -2.31 13.88 -14.12
N ARG A 231 -1.68 14.76 -14.90
CA ARG A 231 -2.12 16.15 -15.11
C ARG A 231 -3.39 16.24 -15.96
N HIS A 232 -3.49 15.46 -17.03
CA HIS A 232 -4.51 15.68 -18.05
C HIS A 232 -5.67 14.69 -18.01
N HIS A 233 -5.55 13.54 -17.35
CA HIS A 233 -6.57 12.50 -17.39
C HIS A 233 -7.77 12.83 -16.46
N PRO A 234 -8.97 13.10 -17.02
CA PRO A 234 -10.08 13.64 -16.25
C PRO A 234 -10.76 12.62 -15.32
N ARG A 235 -10.54 11.31 -15.56
CA ARG A 235 -11.17 10.22 -14.78
C ARG A 235 -10.32 9.71 -13.61
N ILE A 236 -9.12 10.29 -13.39
CA ILE A 236 -8.27 9.95 -12.25
C ILE A 236 -8.75 10.73 -11.02
N ARG A 237 -8.85 10.06 -9.88
CA ARG A 237 -8.99 10.66 -8.55
C ARG A 237 -7.98 10.02 -7.62
N VAL A 238 -7.45 10.81 -6.70
CA VAL A 238 -6.51 10.34 -5.68
C VAL A 238 -7.02 10.76 -4.31
N ILE A 239 -7.06 9.81 -3.39
CA ILE A 239 -7.21 10.07 -1.95
C ILE A 239 -5.84 9.91 -1.33
N HIS A 240 -5.47 10.85 -0.46
CA HIS A 240 -4.25 10.77 0.32
C HIS A 240 -4.47 11.21 1.77
N THR A 241 -3.55 10.88 2.66
CA THR A 241 -3.42 11.53 3.97
C THR A 241 -2.26 12.53 4.01
N ALA A 242 -2.39 13.59 4.81
CA ALA A 242 -1.34 14.58 4.97
C ALA A 242 -0.15 14.04 5.79
N ASP A 243 -0.42 13.11 6.70
CA ASP A 243 0.56 12.49 7.60
C ASP A 243 1.08 11.12 7.12
N ASP A 244 0.85 10.78 5.84
CA ASP A 244 1.49 9.63 5.21
C ASP A 244 3.02 9.72 5.30
N PHE A 245 3.62 8.68 5.87
CA PHE A 245 5.04 8.61 6.14
C PHE A 245 5.89 8.24 4.92
N LEU A 246 5.28 7.73 3.84
CA LEU A 246 5.97 7.43 2.59
C LEU A 246 6.24 8.68 1.74
N LEU A 247 5.58 9.81 2.04
CA LEU A 247 5.73 11.05 1.30
C LEU A 247 6.45 12.11 2.12
N ASP A 248 7.39 12.79 1.46
CA ASP A 248 7.97 14.01 2.00
C ASP A 248 7.16 15.26 1.58
N ARG A 249 7.67 16.44 1.95
CA ARG A 249 7.02 17.71 1.62
C ARG A 249 6.94 17.94 0.11
N GLU A 250 8.00 17.59 -0.61
CA GLU A 250 8.10 17.78 -2.07
C GLU A 250 7.07 16.88 -2.78
N ASP A 251 6.91 15.64 -2.33
CA ASP A 251 5.94 14.70 -2.88
C ASP A 251 4.49 15.18 -2.65
N ARG A 252 4.19 15.72 -1.47
CA ARG A 252 2.87 16.33 -1.18
C ARG A 252 2.59 17.56 -2.05
N GLU A 253 3.58 18.42 -2.24
CA GLU A 253 3.47 19.60 -3.12
C GLU A 253 3.32 19.18 -4.60
N TYR A 254 4.06 18.16 -5.03
CA TYR A 254 3.95 17.54 -6.34
C TYR A 254 2.52 17.04 -6.63
N LEU A 255 1.94 16.24 -5.72
CA LEU A 255 0.59 15.71 -5.91
C LEU A 255 -0.44 16.83 -6.03
N ARG A 256 -0.39 17.85 -5.17
CA ARG A 256 -1.29 19.01 -5.23
C ARG A 256 -1.19 19.75 -6.58
N ARG A 257 0.04 19.99 -7.05
CA ARG A 257 0.31 20.69 -8.33
C ARG A 257 -0.18 19.92 -9.56
N VAL A 258 -0.10 18.59 -9.53
CA VAL A 258 -0.41 17.74 -10.70
C VAL A 258 -1.91 17.40 -10.76
N LEU A 259 -2.52 17.10 -9.62
CA LEU A 259 -3.89 16.60 -9.55
C LEU A 259 -4.94 17.70 -9.37
N GLY A 260 -4.60 18.80 -8.67
CA GLY A 260 -5.54 19.87 -8.34
C GLY A 260 -6.77 19.31 -7.63
N ASP A 261 -7.96 19.67 -8.10
CA ASP A 261 -9.26 19.25 -7.53
C ASP A 261 -9.51 17.73 -7.55
N ARG A 262 -8.66 16.96 -8.26
CA ARG A 262 -8.74 15.49 -8.30
C ARG A 262 -8.02 14.82 -7.13
N LEU A 263 -7.37 15.58 -6.26
CA LEU A 263 -6.75 15.11 -5.02
C LEU A 263 -7.62 15.48 -3.82
N THR A 264 -8.06 14.48 -3.05
CA THR A 264 -8.60 14.68 -1.70
C THR A 264 -7.53 14.32 -0.68
N VAL A 265 -7.28 15.22 0.27
CA VAL A 265 -6.33 14.99 1.36
C VAL A 265 -7.06 15.00 2.70
N PHE A 266 -6.98 13.91 3.44
CA PHE A 266 -7.40 13.84 4.84
C PHE A 266 -6.26 14.27 5.75
N GLU A 267 -6.57 14.95 6.86
CA GLU A 267 -5.53 15.45 7.79
C GLU A 267 -4.73 14.32 8.43
N ASN A 268 -5.42 13.24 8.83
CA ASN A 268 -4.84 12.14 9.58
C ASN A 268 -5.25 10.78 8.98
N GLY A 269 -4.35 9.81 9.11
CA GLY A 269 -4.60 8.42 8.75
C GLY A 269 -3.34 7.62 8.42
N GLY A 270 -2.17 8.25 8.33
CA GLY A 270 -0.95 7.59 7.88
C GLY A 270 -1.16 6.94 6.51
N HIS A 271 -0.47 5.83 6.25
CA HIS A 271 -0.62 5.11 4.99
C HIS A 271 -1.76 4.07 5.11
N LEU A 272 -2.95 4.37 4.57
CA LEU A 272 -4.18 3.55 4.59
C LEU A 272 -4.85 3.33 5.97
N GLY A 273 -4.33 3.94 7.03
CA GLY A 273 -4.82 3.72 8.39
C GLY A 273 -6.17 4.38 8.70
N ASN A 274 -6.73 5.19 7.79
CA ASN A 274 -8.04 5.84 7.96
C ASN A 274 -9.18 5.17 7.18
N LEU A 275 -8.95 4.07 6.47
CA LEU A 275 -9.97 3.42 5.61
C LEU A 275 -11.22 2.94 6.37
N TYR A 276 -11.12 2.73 7.68
CA TYR A 276 -12.25 2.37 8.53
C TYR A 276 -13.17 3.56 8.84
N ARG A 277 -12.71 4.80 8.64
CA ARG A 277 -13.46 6.02 8.98
C ARG A 277 -14.57 6.24 7.95
N GLU A 278 -15.78 6.49 8.44
CA GLU A 278 -16.98 6.65 7.61
C GLU A 278 -16.82 7.77 6.58
N GLU A 279 -16.16 8.88 6.94
CA GLU A 279 -15.89 9.99 6.00
C GLU A 279 -15.03 9.57 4.79
N VAL A 280 -14.08 8.65 5.00
CA VAL A 280 -13.21 8.14 3.94
C VAL A 280 -14.01 7.19 3.05
N GLN A 281 -14.79 6.29 3.65
CA GLN A 281 -15.67 5.36 2.93
C GLN A 281 -16.71 6.11 2.09
N ASN A 282 -17.34 7.13 2.66
CA ASN A 282 -18.30 7.98 1.95
C ASN A 282 -17.64 8.68 0.76
N ARG A 283 -16.43 9.22 0.93
CA ARG A 283 -15.69 9.83 -0.18
C ARG A 283 -15.33 8.83 -1.29
N VAL A 284 -14.93 7.60 -0.94
CA VAL A 284 -14.70 6.52 -1.92
C VAL A 284 -15.97 6.23 -2.71
N VAL A 285 -17.11 6.08 -2.03
CA VAL A 285 -18.41 5.79 -2.66
C VAL A 285 -18.89 6.96 -3.53
N GLU A 286 -18.73 8.20 -3.09
CA GLU A 286 -19.07 9.42 -3.85
C GLU A 286 -18.39 9.43 -5.23
N TYR A 287 -17.13 8.99 -5.31
CA TYR A 287 -16.41 8.95 -6.59
C TYR A 287 -17.01 7.99 -7.61
N PHE A 288 -17.68 6.92 -7.17
CA PHE A 288 -18.35 5.98 -8.07
C PHE A 288 -19.79 6.38 -8.40
N LYS A 289 -20.43 7.15 -7.52
CA LYS A 289 -21.78 7.71 -7.77
C LYS A 289 -21.76 8.94 -8.66
N ALA A 290 -20.64 9.67 -8.72
CA ALA A 290 -20.52 10.89 -9.51
C ALA A 290 -20.69 10.60 -11.03
N PRO A 291 -21.55 11.36 -11.74
CA PRO A 291 -21.93 11.10 -13.13
C PRO A 291 -20.75 10.93 -14.07
#